data_AF-A0AAV7YTD0-F1
#
_entry.id   AF-A0AAV7YTD0-F1
#
_cell.length_a   1.000
_cell.length_b   1.000
_cell.length_c   1.000
_cell.angle_alpha   90.00
_cell.angle_beta   90.00
_cell.angle_gamma   90.00
#
_symmetry.space_group_name_H-M   'P 1'
#
loop_
_entity.id
_entity.type
_entity.pdbx_description
1 polymer ?
#
loop_
_entity_poly.entity_id
_entity_poly.type
_entity_poly.pdbx_seq_one_letter_code
_entity_poly.pdbx_strand_id
1 'polypeptide(L)'
;MRSINCTVAGDGAVGKTCMLLSYTEHSFPIEYVPTLYDNYSANTMVDGEPININLWDTAGQEEYNILRPLPYLQTDVFVVCFSIVSQGSFESVRYKWLPEIKHHCGDLPIILVGTKSDIRSDHTILKKLEEINREPVSYQQGMDLSKKVGAYKYIECSSITQKNIKSVFDYAIQAVISPEEKKFKTFCSIINDLIMGKLKVRELREKNREELNKQLEELKTELWQLRVNKVSSSNASKLPKIKLVRKDIARVLTVINQKRKAANREQFKSYKHMPLDLRKKRTRAIRRRLPLKYALAKTERQKKREKHYPQRKFAVKLN
;
A
#
# COMPACT_ATOMS: atom_id res chain seq x y z
N MET A 1 -0.45 -17.96 -28.90
CA MET A 1 0.71 -17.59 -28.07
C MET A 1 0.20 -16.68 -26.96
N ARG A 2 0.25 -17.13 -25.71
CA ARG A 2 -0.21 -16.34 -24.56
C ARG A 2 0.81 -15.24 -24.30
N SER A 3 0.35 -14.00 -24.12
CA SER A 3 1.22 -12.86 -23.80
C SER A 3 1.06 -12.50 -22.33
N ILE A 4 2.17 -12.24 -21.64
CA ILE A 4 2.18 -11.80 -20.24
C ILE A 4 2.96 -10.49 -20.15
N ASN A 5 2.38 -9.47 -19.54
CA ASN A 5 3.02 -8.17 -19.32
C ASN A 5 3.62 -8.13 -17.91
N CYS A 6 4.95 -8.09 -17.83
CA CYS A 6 5.72 -8.03 -16.60
C CYS A 6 6.38 -6.66 -16.46
N THR A 7 6.07 -5.95 -15.38
CA THR A 7 6.66 -4.62 -15.12
C THR A 7 7.68 -4.70 -14.00
N VAL A 8 8.89 -4.17 -14.25
CA VAL A 8 9.97 -4.16 -13.27
C VAL A 8 10.02 -2.80 -12.57
N ALA A 9 9.90 -2.79 -11.24
CA ALA A 9 9.90 -1.58 -10.42
C ALA A 9 10.95 -1.67 -9.29
N GLY A 10 11.40 -0.53 -8.77
CA GLY A 10 12.46 -0.48 -7.75
C GLY A 10 13.31 0.78 -7.87
N ASP A 11 14.12 1.05 -6.85
CA ASP A 11 14.92 2.28 -6.77
C ASP A 11 15.89 2.46 -7.96
N GLY A 12 16.38 3.68 -8.14
CA GLY A 12 17.43 3.96 -9.12
C GLY A 12 18.68 3.11 -8.84
N ALA A 13 19.38 2.71 -9.90
CA ALA A 13 20.65 1.97 -9.82
C ALA A 13 20.61 0.61 -9.08
N VAL A 14 19.44 0.05 -8.75
CA VAL A 14 19.35 -1.30 -8.16
C VAL A 14 19.66 -2.41 -9.16
N GLY A 15 19.65 -2.14 -10.47
CA GLY A 15 20.00 -3.12 -11.51
C GLY A 15 18.81 -3.72 -12.26
N LYS A 16 17.69 -2.99 -12.38
CA LYS A 16 16.50 -3.41 -13.14
C LYS A 16 16.81 -3.62 -14.63
N THR A 17 17.36 -2.60 -15.26
CA THR A 17 17.80 -2.60 -16.66
C THR A 17 18.82 -3.69 -16.94
N CYS A 18 19.84 -3.83 -16.08
CA CYS A 18 20.84 -4.89 -16.22
C CYS A 18 20.19 -6.29 -16.11
N MET A 19 19.23 -6.49 -15.21
CA MET A 19 18.51 -7.76 -15.09
C MET A 19 17.68 -8.07 -16.34
N LEU A 20 17.01 -7.07 -16.90
CA LEU A 20 16.22 -7.20 -18.14
C LEU A 20 17.10 -7.53 -19.34
N LEU A 21 18.15 -6.75 -19.58
CA LEU A 21 19.10 -6.98 -20.67
C LEU A 21 19.80 -8.33 -20.53
N SER A 22 20.20 -8.72 -19.32
CA SER A 22 20.80 -10.05 -19.08
C SER A 22 19.84 -11.20 -19.36
N TYR A 23 18.54 -11.00 -19.17
CA TYR A 23 17.56 -12.01 -19.53
C TYR A 23 17.34 -12.11 -21.04
N THR A 24 17.26 -10.97 -21.74
CA THR A 24 16.93 -10.93 -23.18
C THR A 24 18.13 -11.18 -24.08
N GLU A 25 19.32 -10.72 -23.70
CA GLU A 25 20.54 -10.78 -24.52
C GLU A 25 21.55 -11.83 -24.02
N HIS A 26 21.25 -12.50 -22.91
CA HIS A 26 22.13 -13.49 -22.27
C HIS A 26 23.55 -12.98 -21.95
N SER A 27 23.71 -11.67 -21.82
CA SER A 27 24.98 -11.01 -21.53
C SER A 27 24.79 -9.84 -20.56
N PHE A 28 25.88 -9.36 -19.96
CA PHE A 28 25.83 -8.20 -19.09
C PHE A 28 26.18 -6.94 -19.90
N PRO A 29 25.39 -5.85 -19.83
CA PRO A 29 25.66 -4.64 -20.59
C PRO A 29 26.95 -3.97 -20.12
N ILE A 30 27.82 -3.60 -21.08
CA ILE A 30 29.11 -2.96 -20.80
C ILE A 30 28.93 -1.46 -20.47
N GLU A 31 27.91 -0.82 -21.02
CA GLU A 31 27.62 0.60 -20.84
C GLU A 31 26.31 0.80 -20.08
N TYR A 32 26.33 1.69 -19.07
CA TYR A 32 25.13 2.05 -18.31
C TYR A 32 24.50 3.32 -18.90
N VAL A 33 23.36 3.15 -19.56
CA VAL A 33 22.49 4.26 -19.98
C VAL A 33 21.32 4.35 -18.99
N PRO A 34 21.08 5.49 -18.32
CA PRO A 34 19.94 5.64 -17.42
C PRO A 34 18.59 5.48 -18.15
N THR A 35 17.77 4.52 -17.71
CA THR A 35 16.46 4.27 -18.32
C THR A 35 15.43 5.33 -17.97
N LEU A 36 14.74 5.84 -19.01
CA LEU A 36 13.48 6.56 -18.88
C LEU A 36 12.31 5.58 -18.91
N TYR A 37 12.23 4.80 -19.99
CA TYR A 37 11.21 3.80 -20.26
C TYR A 37 11.62 2.96 -21.47
N ASP A 38 11.62 1.64 -21.33
CA ASP A 38 11.89 0.71 -22.43
C ASP A 38 10.96 -0.52 -22.35
N ASN A 39 10.68 -1.10 -23.52
CA ASN A 39 9.93 -2.34 -23.64
C ASN A 39 10.81 -3.38 -24.34
N TYR A 40 10.97 -4.52 -23.68
CA TYR A 40 11.63 -5.70 -24.24
C TYR A 40 10.63 -6.85 -24.32
N SER A 41 10.91 -7.85 -25.16
CA SER A 41 10.12 -9.08 -25.21
C SER A 41 11.01 -10.31 -25.30
N ALA A 42 10.54 -11.42 -24.75
CA ALA A 42 11.20 -12.70 -24.85
C ALA A 42 10.18 -13.83 -25.00
N ASN A 43 10.54 -14.83 -25.78
CA ASN A 43 9.73 -16.03 -25.95
C ASN A 43 10.29 -17.14 -25.08
N THR A 44 9.43 -17.80 -24.31
CA THR A 44 9.80 -18.94 -23.46
C THR A 44 8.73 -20.02 -23.50
N MET A 45 9.13 -21.26 -23.20
CA MET A 45 8.25 -22.42 -23.13
C MET A 45 7.97 -22.75 -21.66
N VAL A 46 6.70 -22.76 -21.25
CA VAL A 46 6.28 -23.18 -19.91
C VAL A 46 5.21 -24.25 -20.07
N ASP A 47 5.41 -25.41 -19.44
CA ASP A 47 4.52 -26.58 -19.54
C ASP A 47 4.20 -27.00 -20.98
N GLY A 48 5.14 -26.78 -21.90
CA GLY A 48 4.98 -27.09 -23.33
C GLY A 48 4.22 -26.04 -24.14
N GLU A 49 3.73 -24.96 -23.52
CA GLU A 49 3.08 -23.84 -24.21
C GLU A 49 4.05 -22.68 -24.48
N PRO A 50 4.08 -22.13 -25.70
CA PRO A 50 4.88 -20.95 -26.01
C PRO A 50 4.22 -19.68 -25.45
N ILE A 51 4.97 -18.97 -24.62
CA ILE A 51 4.57 -17.72 -23.97
C ILE A 51 5.49 -16.61 -24.46
N ASN A 52 4.89 -15.48 -24.80
CA ASN A 52 5.61 -14.22 -24.98
C ASN A 52 5.52 -13.41 -23.68
N ILE A 53 6.66 -13.06 -23.08
CA ILE A 53 6.70 -12.14 -21.94
C ILE A 53 7.13 -10.76 -22.44
N ASN A 54 6.26 -9.77 -22.29
CA ASN A 54 6.59 -8.36 -22.51
C ASN A 54 7.11 -7.78 -21.20
N LEU A 55 8.27 -7.15 -21.25
CA LEU A 55 9.03 -6.66 -20.11
C LEU A 55 9.09 -5.14 -20.16
N TRP A 56 8.50 -4.50 -19.16
CA TRP A 56 8.53 -3.05 -19.01
C TRP A 56 9.64 -2.63 -18.03
N ASP A 57 10.66 -1.94 -18.54
CA ASP A 57 11.66 -1.28 -17.68
C ASP A 57 11.13 0.09 -17.24
N THR A 58 11.32 0.41 -15.95
CA THR A 58 10.82 1.66 -15.39
C THR A 58 11.91 2.42 -14.65
N ALA A 59 11.93 3.74 -14.82
CA ALA A 59 12.86 4.61 -14.10
C ALA A 59 12.62 4.55 -12.58
N GLY A 60 13.68 4.32 -11.81
CA GLY A 60 13.60 4.27 -10.34
C GLY A 60 13.69 5.63 -9.63
N GLN A 61 13.98 6.69 -10.38
CA GLN A 61 14.24 8.03 -9.89
C GLN A 61 12.92 8.79 -9.64
N GLU A 62 12.91 9.73 -8.69
CA GLU A 62 11.66 10.37 -8.24
C GLU A 62 11.09 11.35 -9.27
N GLU A 63 11.95 11.90 -10.11
CA GLU A 63 11.65 12.83 -11.20
C GLU A 63 10.63 12.23 -12.19
N TYR A 64 10.58 10.89 -12.28
CA TYR A 64 9.70 10.16 -13.19
C TYR A 64 8.44 9.58 -12.52
N ASN A 65 8.16 9.92 -11.25
CA ASN A 65 6.99 9.40 -10.51
C ASN A 65 5.64 9.61 -11.24
N ILE A 66 5.52 10.65 -12.08
CA ILE A 66 4.29 10.95 -12.83
C ILE A 66 4.15 10.05 -14.06
N LEU A 67 5.25 9.74 -14.74
CA LEU A 67 5.27 8.95 -15.98
C LEU A 67 5.34 7.45 -15.70
N ARG A 68 5.96 7.04 -14.59
CA ARG A 68 6.14 5.63 -14.21
C ARG A 68 4.85 4.80 -14.18
N PRO A 69 3.69 5.34 -13.76
CA PRO A 69 2.45 4.54 -13.73
C PRO A 69 1.83 4.25 -15.11
N LEU A 70 2.34 4.82 -16.21
CA LEU A 70 1.78 4.58 -17.55
C LEU A 70 1.80 3.08 -17.96
N PRO A 71 2.92 2.32 -17.84
CA PRO A 71 2.94 0.87 -18.09
C PRO A 71 2.12 0.02 -17.12
N TYR A 72 1.72 0.58 -15.97
CA TYR A 72 1.06 -0.20 -14.91
C TYR A 72 -0.33 -0.71 -15.32
N LEU A 73 -1.03 0.01 -16.21
CA LEU A 73 -2.41 -0.27 -16.60
C LEU A 73 -2.63 -1.63 -17.26
N GLN A 74 -1.60 -2.19 -17.89
CA GLN A 74 -1.68 -3.48 -18.59
C GLN A 74 -0.77 -4.53 -17.95
N THR A 75 -0.31 -4.31 -16.73
CA THR A 75 0.61 -5.24 -16.05
C THR A 75 -0.14 -6.45 -15.49
N ASP A 76 0.36 -7.65 -15.75
CA ASP A 76 -0.14 -8.90 -15.17
C ASP A 76 0.63 -9.30 -13.90
N VAL A 77 1.94 -8.99 -13.86
CA VAL A 77 2.82 -9.30 -12.73
C VAL A 77 3.89 -8.22 -12.54
N PHE A 78 4.23 -7.94 -11.28
CA PHE A 78 5.30 -7.03 -10.94
C PHE A 78 6.54 -7.76 -10.45
N VAL A 79 7.71 -7.34 -10.93
CA VAL A 79 9.00 -7.71 -10.37
C VAL A 79 9.54 -6.50 -9.60
N VAL A 80 9.54 -6.58 -8.27
CA VAL A 80 9.97 -5.48 -7.40
C VAL A 80 11.39 -5.74 -6.92
N CYS A 81 12.31 -4.90 -7.37
CA CYS A 81 13.75 -5.05 -7.16
C CYS A 81 14.25 -4.15 -6.03
N PHE A 82 15.18 -4.69 -5.24
CA PHE A 82 16.07 -3.93 -4.38
C PHE A 82 17.49 -4.49 -4.51
N SER A 83 18.51 -3.67 -4.27
CA SER A 83 19.90 -4.14 -4.27
C SER A 83 20.25 -4.70 -2.90
N ILE A 84 20.81 -5.91 -2.84
CA ILE A 84 21.16 -6.53 -1.54
C ILE A 84 22.21 -5.73 -0.77
N VAL A 85 23.05 -4.94 -1.45
CA VAL A 85 24.04 -4.06 -0.81
C VAL A 85 23.49 -2.64 -0.54
N SER A 86 22.18 -2.41 -0.65
CA SER A 86 21.55 -1.12 -0.37
C SER A 86 20.32 -1.29 0.51
N GLN A 87 20.53 -1.12 1.82
CA GLN A 87 19.47 -1.20 2.83
C GLN A 87 18.35 -0.17 2.57
N GLY A 88 18.68 1.01 2.05
CA GLY A 88 17.68 2.02 1.66
C GLY A 88 16.73 1.49 0.60
N SER A 89 17.24 0.84 -0.45
CA SER A 89 16.41 0.25 -1.50
C SER A 89 15.50 -0.88 -1.00
N PHE A 90 15.98 -1.65 -0.02
CA PHE A 90 15.20 -2.69 0.64
C PHE A 90 14.04 -2.11 1.46
N GLU A 91 14.27 -1.03 2.20
CA GLU A 91 13.22 -0.32 2.94
C GLU A 91 12.20 0.32 1.97
N SER A 92 12.66 0.90 0.85
CA SER A 92 11.81 1.51 -0.18
C SER A 92 10.75 0.55 -0.72
N VAL A 93 11.00 -0.76 -0.78
CA VAL A 93 9.99 -1.76 -1.20
C VAL A 93 8.70 -1.60 -0.42
N ARG A 94 8.78 -1.55 0.92
CA ARG A 94 7.61 -1.49 1.80
C ARG A 94 6.94 -0.13 1.82
N TYR A 95 7.73 0.94 1.71
CA TYR A 95 7.26 2.30 2.00
C TYR A 95 6.99 3.14 0.75
N LYS A 96 7.51 2.74 -0.42
CA LYS A 96 7.35 3.43 -1.70
C LYS A 96 6.72 2.50 -2.77
N TRP A 97 7.43 1.46 -3.16
CA TRP A 97 7.08 0.66 -4.36
C TRP A 97 5.78 -0.11 -4.21
N LEU A 98 5.60 -0.86 -3.12
CA LEU A 98 4.38 -1.63 -2.90
C LEU A 98 3.14 -0.73 -2.70
N PRO A 99 3.18 0.35 -1.90
CA PRO A 99 2.07 1.30 -1.84
C PRO A 99 1.71 1.93 -3.20
N GLU A 100 2.70 2.26 -4.02
CA GLU A 100 2.49 2.82 -5.36
C GLU A 100 1.81 1.82 -6.30
N ILE A 101 2.34 0.59 -6.40
CA ILE A 101 1.76 -0.48 -7.21
C ILE A 101 0.32 -0.76 -6.78
N LYS A 102 0.07 -0.89 -5.46
CA LYS A 102 -1.27 -1.13 -4.93
C LYS A 102 -2.25 0.01 -5.20
N HIS A 103 -1.76 1.25 -5.25
CA HIS A 103 -2.59 2.41 -5.54
C HIS A 103 -3.11 2.39 -6.99
N HIS A 104 -2.25 2.00 -7.95
CA HIS A 104 -2.58 2.02 -9.37
C HIS A 104 -3.21 0.71 -9.88
N CYS A 105 -2.81 -0.45 -9.37
CA CYS A 105 -3.18 -1.76 -9.92
C CYS A 105 -3.91 -2.70 -8.95
N GLY A 106 -4.06 -2.33 -7.68
CA GLY A 106 -4.64 -3.24 -6.68
C GLY A 106 -3.68 -4.39 -6.29
N ASP A 107 -4.20 -5.61 -6.17
CA ASP A 107 -3.46 -6.77 -5.63
C ASP A 107 -2.99 -7.76 -6.72
N LEU A 108 -2.17 -7.26 -7.65
CA LEU A 108 -1.45 -8.10 -8.62
C LEU A 108 -0.34 -8.95 -7.96
N PRO A 109 0.02 -10.10 -8.55
CA PRO A 109 1.14 -10.91 -8.08
C PRO A 109 2.46 -10.11 -8.17
N ILE A 110 3.31 -10.32 -7.17
CA ILE A 110 4.61 -9.64 -7.05
C ILE A 110 5.69 -10.69 -6.81
N ILE A 111 6.77 -10.61 -7.58
CA ILE A 111 8.04 -11.29 -7.30
C ILE A 111 8.97 -10.28 -6.63
N LEU A 112 9.44 -10.60 -5.43
CA LEU A 112 10.42 -9.77 -4.73
C LEU A 112 11.83 -10.23 -5.12
N VAL A 113 12.66 -9.30 -5.61
CA VAL A 113 13.99 -9.64 -6.14
C VAL A 113 15.08 -8.85 -5.42
N GLY A 114 16.03 -9.59 -4.83
CA GLY A 114 17.28 -9.04 -4.32
C GLY A 114 18.36 -9.10 -5.41
N THR A 115 18.69 -7.98 -6.02
CA THR A 115 19.68 -7.90 -7.10
C THR A 115 21.10 -7.73 -6.56
N LYS A 116 22.08 -7.99 -7.44
CA LYS A 116 23.52 -7.87 -7.17
C LYS A 116 24.01 -8.83 -6.08
N SER A 117 23.51 -10.07 -6.11
CA SER A 117 23.88 -11.08 -5.10
C SER A 117 25.38 -11.44 -5.09
N ASP A 118 26.05 -11.23 -6.23
CA ASP A 118 27.48 -11.49 -6.44
C ASP A 118 28.39 -10.66 -5.52
N ILE A 119 27.97 -9.44 -5.17
CA ILE A 119 28.77 -8.50 -4.36
C ILE A 119 28.46 -8.56 -2.86
N ARG A 120 27.74 -9.58 -2.38
CA ARG A 120 27.44 -9.72 -0.94
C ARG A 120 28.71 -9.85 -0.09
N SER A 121 29.67 -10.62 -0.57
CA SER A 121 30.93 -10.91 0.10
C SER A 121 32.10 -10.09 -0.45
N ASP A 122 31.83 -9.05 -1.25
CA ASP A 122 32.87 -8.20 -1.79
C ASP A 122 33.48 -7.33 -0.69
N HIS A 123 34.79 -7.50 -0.45
CA HIS A 123 35.50 -6.80 0.63
C HIS A 123 35.47 -5.27 0.50
N THR A 124 35.49 -4.73 -0.73
CA THR A 124 35.50 -3.28 -0.94
C THR A 124 34.14 -2.68 -0.60
N ILE A 125 33.06 -3.39 -0.91
CA ILE A 125 31.69 -2.97 -0.62
C ILE A 125 31.39 -3.15 0.86
N LEU A 126 31.82 -4.24 1.48
CA LEU A 126 31.67 -4.46 2.91
C LEU A 126 32.32 -3.34 3.73
N LYS A 127 33.54 -2.93 3.39
CA LYS A 127 34.22 -1.79 4.05
C LYS A 127 33.43 -0.48 3.91
N LYS A 128 32.95 -0.17 2.70
CA LYS A 128 32.13 1.03 2.46
C LYS A 128 30.81 1.02 3.24
N LEU A 129 30.20 -0.15 3.41
CA LEU A 129 28.99 -0.30 4.21
C LEU A 129 29.28 -0.15 5.70
N GLU A 130 30.39 -0.71 6.18
CA GLU A 130 30.84 -0.59 7.57
C GLU A 130 31.13 0.87 7.96
N GLU A 131 31.77 1.65 7.07
CA GLU A 131 32.01 3.09 7.26
C GLU A 131 30.72 3.89 7.53
N ILE A 132 29.58 3.44 6.99
CA ILE A 132 28.26 4.05 7.21
C ILE A 132 27.38 3.27 8.20
N ASN A 133 27.96 2.34 8.98
CA ASN A 133 27.29 1.46 9.92
C ASN A 133 26.10 0.70 9.30
N ARG A 134 26.33 0.12 8.13
CA ARG A 134 25.36 -0.70 7.40
C ARG A 134 25.97 -2.05 7.07
N GLU A 135 25.09 -3.00 6.79
CA GLU A 135 25.42 -4.34 6.32
C GLU A 135 24.59 -4.66 5.08
N PRO A 136 25.04 -5.60 4.23
CA PRO A 136 24.21 -6.12 3.17
C PRO A 136 22.94 -6.78 3.74
N VAL A 137 21.84 -6.64 3.01
CA VAL A 137 20.59 -7.35 3.28
C VAL A 137 20.87 -8.85 3.20
N SER A 138 20.57 -9.57 4.28
CA SER A 138 20.65 -11.04 4.33
C SER A 138 19.49 -11.69 3.58
N TYR A 139 19.70 -12.94 3.14
CA TYR A 139 18.65 -13.74 2.51
C TYR A 139 17.42 -13.87 3.42
N GLN A 140 17.63 -14.05 4.72
CA GLN A 140 16.55 -14.18 5.71
C GLN A 140 15.70 -12.90 5.80
N GLN A 141 16.33 -11.72 5.80
CA GLN A 141 15.59 -10.45 5.79
C GLN A 141 14.73 -10.30 4.53
N GLY A 142 15.25 -10.69 3.36
CA GLY A 142 14.50 -10.72 2.11
C GLY A 142 13.30 -11.67 2.15
N MET A 143 13.52 -12.88 2.66
CA MET A 143 12.47 -13.90 2.83
C MET A 143 11.38 -13.44 3.80
N ASP A 144 11.76 -12.82 4.92
CA ASP A 144 10.82 -12.26 5.89
C ASP A 144 10.01 -11.11 5.31
N LEU A 145 10.64 -10.25 4.52
CA LEU A 145 9.94 -9.17 3.82
C LEU A 145 8.93 -9.75 2.83
N SER A 146 9.31 -10.75 2.04
CA SER A 146 8.43 -11.46 1.10
C SER A 146 7.14 -11.95 1.77
N LYS A 147 7.28 -12.61 2.92
CA LYS A 147 6.14 -13.11 3.71
C LYS A 147 5.28 -11.98 4.26
N LYS A 148 5.89 -10.89 4.73
CA LYS A 148 5.20 -9.71 5.27
C LYS A 148 4.40 -8.97 4.21
N VAL A 149 4.89 -8.90 2.98
CA VAL A 149 4.25 -8.15 1.89
C VAL A 149 3.30 -9.00 1.06
N GLY A 150 3.34 -10.34 1.23
CA GLY A 150 2.53 -11.26 0.45
C GLY A 150 3.00 -11.40 -1.00
N ALA A 151 4.32 -11.31 -1.22
CA ALA A 151 4.90 -11.59 -2.53
C ALA A 151 4.79 -13.09 -2.83
N TYR A 152 4.59 -13.44 -4.11
CA TYR A 152 4.47 -14.81 -4.59
C TYR A 152 5.78 -15.59 -4.36
N LYS A 153 6.92 -14.94 -4.61
CA LYS A 153 8.24 -15.53 -4.37
C LYS A 153 9.26 -14.44 -4.02
N TYR A 154 10.24 -14.82 -3.20
CA TYR A 154 11.49 -14.10 -3.06
C TYR A 154 12.64 -14.88 -3.70
N ILE A 155 13.46 -14.17 -4.45
CA ILE A 155 14.64 -14.71 -5.10
C ILE A 155 15.74 -13.65 -5.14
N GLU A 156 17.00 -14.08 -5.03
CA GLU A 156 18.16 -13.23 -5.27
C GLU A 156 18.78 -13.57 -6.62
N CYS A 157 19.25 -12.56 -7.34
CA CYS A 157 19.88 -12.73 -8.64
C CYS A 157 21.12 -11.85 -8.81
N SER A 158 21.92 -12.22 -9.80
CA SER A 158 23.08 -11.46 -10.24
C SER A 158 23.09 -11.43 -11.76
N SER A 159 22.92 -10.23 -12.33
CA SER A 159 22.96 -10.02 -13.78
C SER A 159 24.35 -10.32 -14.34
N ILE A 160 25.41 -9.97 -13.60
CA ILE A 160 26.80 -10.18 -14.02
C ILE A 160 27.13 -11.67 -14.14
N THR A 161 26.74 -12.46 -13.12
CA THR A 161 27.03 -13.90 -13.12
C THR A 161 25.93 -14.73 -13.78
N GLN A 162 24.88 -14.09 -14.31
CA GLN A 162 23.66 -14.71 -14.82
C GLN A 162 22.89 -15.59 -13.81
N LYS A 163 23.28 -15.53 -12.52
CA LYS A 163 22.68 -16.36 -11.48
C LYS A 163 21.22 -15.98 -11.27
N ASN A 164 20.34 -16.98 -11.38
CA ASN A 164 18.90 -16.90 -11.14
C ASN A 164 18.11 -15.93 -12.03
N ILE A 165 18.71 -15.34 -13.07
CA ILE A 165 18.02 -14.36 -13.93
C ILE A 165 16.81 -14.98 -14.62
N LYS A 166 16.99 -16.14 -15.29
CA LYS A 166 15.88 -16.88 -15.90
C LYS A 166 14.80 -17.24 -14.87
N SER A 167 15.21 -17.74 -13.71
CA SER A 167 14.29 -18.15 -12.64
C SER A 167 13.40 -17.01 -12.13
N VAL A 168 13.87 -15.76 -12.10
CA VAL A 168 13.04 -14.59 -11.75
C VAL A 168 11.81 -14.51 -12.65
N PHE A 169 12.02 -14.61 -13.97
CA PHE A 169 10.95 -14.46 -14.96
C PHE A 169 10.11 -15.73 -15.09
N ASP A 170 10.69 -16.92 -14.89
CA ASP A 170 9.93 -18.17 -14.78
C ASP A 170 8.91 -18.09 -13.63
N TYR A 171 9.33 -17.62 -12.44
CA TYR A 171 8.40 -17.41 -11.31
C TYR A 171 7.37 -16.31 -11.58
N ALA A 172 7.72 -15.25 -12.32
CA ALA A 172 6.79 -14.21 -12.69
C ALA A 172 5.68 -14.74 -13.61
N ILE A 173 6.05 -15.56 -14.60
CA ILE A 173 5.11 -16.24 -15.50
C ILE A 173 4.22 -17.22 -14.71
N GLN A 174 4.84 -18.03 -13.85
CA GLN A 174 4.12 -19.00 -13.02
C GLN A 174 3.08 -18.33 -12.11
N ALA A 175 3.38 -17.15 -11.57
CA ALA A 175 2.46 -16.39 -10.72
C ALA A 175 1.18 -15.93 -11.46
N VAL A 176 1.24 -15.81 -12.79
CA VAL A 176 0.09 -15.43 -13.65
C VAL A 176 -0.66 -16.65 -14.17
N ILE A 177 0.05 -17.74 -14.47
CA ILE A 177 -0.55 -18.96 -15.02
C ILE A 177 -1.24 -19.78 -13.95
N SER A 178 -0.56 -19.98 -12.82
CA SER A 178 -1.02 -20.78 -11.68
C SER A 178 -1.03 -19.90 -10.43
N PRO A 179 -2.00 -18.98 -10.30
CA PRO A 179 -2.14 -18.20 -9.08
C PRO A 179 -2.44 -19.15 -7.92
N GLU A 180 -1.55 -19.20 -6.92
CA GLU A 180 -1.86 -19.93 -5.68
C GLU A 180 -3.15 -19.34 -5.07
N GLU A 181 -4.05 -20.22 -4.61
CA GLU A 181 -5.20 -19.78 -3.82
C GLU A 181 -4.68 -18.99 -2.61
N LYS A 182 -4.83 -17.66 -2.66
CA LYS A 182 -4.52 -16.79 -1.52
C LYS A 182 -5.39 -17.28 -0.37
N LYS A 183 -4.82 -18.08 0.56
CA LYS A 183 -5.48 -18.41 1.83
C LYS A 183 -5.81 -17.09 2.48
N PHE A 184 -7.09 -16.70 2.43
CA PHE A 184 -7.55 -15.45 3.01
C PHE A 184 -7.23 -15.52 4.49
N LYS A 185 -6.16 -14.82 4.88
CA LYS A 185 -5.86 -14.53 6.27
C LYS A 185 -7.11 -13.87 6.83
N THR A 186 -7.79 -14.56 7.75
CA THR A 186 -8.97 -14.02 8.45
C THR A 186 -8.69 -12.58 8.88
N PHE A 187 -9.70 -11.73 8.80
CA PHE A 187 -9.65 -10.28 9.12
C PHE A 187 -8.87 -9.93 10.41
N CYS A 188 -8.75 -10.89 11.34
CA CYS A 188 -8.00 -10.78 12.58
C CYS A 188 -6.46 -10.71 12.42
N SER A 189 -5.84 -11.43 11.47
CA SER A 189 -4.37 -11.49 11.36
C SER A 189 -3.75 -10.28 10.65
N ILE A 190 -4.47 -9.65 9.71
CA ILE A 190 -4.03 -8.43 9.01
C ILE A 190 -3.93 -7.25 10.00
N ILE A 191 -4.81 -7.24 11.00
CA ILE A 191 -4.82 -6.27 12.08
C ILE A 191 -3.57 -6.41 12.95
N ASN A 192 -3.13 -7.63 13.27
CA ASN A 192 -1.97 -7.85 14.15
C ASN A 192 -0.64 -7.40 13.51
N ASP A 193 -0.39 -7.70 12.23
CA ASP A 193 0.85 -7.32 11.53
C ASP A 193 0.98 -5.79 11.30
N LEU A 194 -0.16 -5.08 11.19
CA LEU A 194 -0.21 -3.63 11.09
C LEU A 194 -0.15 -2.91 12.45
N ILE A 195 -0.26 -3.63 13.57
CA ILE A 195 -0.38 -3.08 14.94
C ILE A 195 0.92 -3.18 15.74
N MET A 196 1.89 -4.01 15.35
CA MET A 196 3.19 -4.12 16.04
C MET A 196 3.99 -2.81 15.90
N GLY A 197 3.73 -1.87 16.82
CA GLY A 197 4.31 -0.52 16.89
C GLY A 197 3.29 0.64 16.83
N LYS A 198 1.99 0.40 16.70
CA LYS A 198 0.97 1.45 16.72
C LYS A 198 0.35 1.59 18.10
N LEU A 199 0.25 2.83 18.56
CA LEU A 199 -0.46 3.19 19.78
C LEU A 199 -1.92 2.70 19.72
N LYS A 200 -2.28 1.74 20.58
CA LYS A 200 -3.59 1.09 20.52
C LYS A 200 -4.66 1.98 21.16
N VAL A 201 -5.70 2.28 20.40
CA VAL A 201 -6.80 3.17 20.85
C VAL A 201 -7.57 2.58 22.04
N ARG A 202 -7.59 1.26 22.20
CA ARG A 202 -8.21 0.59 23.36
C ARG A 202 -7.50 0.97 24.66
N GLU A 203 -6.17 0.87 24.68
CA GLU A 203 -5.33 1.23 25.83
C GLU A 203 -5.52 2.73 26.19
N LEU A 204 -5.63 3.62 25.19
CA LEU A 204 -5.94 5.04 25.44
C LEU A 204 -7.30 5.28 26.11
N ARG A 205 -8.30 4.42 25.87
CA ARG A 205 -9.63 4.59 26.49
C ARG A 205 -9.62 4.24 27.96
N GLU A 206 -8.75 3.34 28.39
CA GLU A 206 -8.59 2.90 29.77
C GLU A 206 -7.84 3.96 30.62
N LYS A 207 -6.97 4.77 30.01
CA LYS A 207 -6.19 5.81 30.69
C LYS A 207 -6.99 6.99 31.23
N ASN A 208 -6.51 7.60 32.31
CA ASN A 208 -7.11 8.79 32.90
C ASN A 208 -6.88 10.06 32.08
N ARG A 209 -7.65 11.13 32.33
CA ARG A 209 -7.54 12.39 31.58
C ARG A 209 -6.15 13.02 31.70
N GLU A 210 -5.54 12.94 32.87
CA GLU A 210 -4.20 13.47 33.14
C GLU A 210 -3.13 12.68 32.38
N GLU A 211 -3.20 11.35 32.41
CA GLU A 211 -2.32 10.46 31.66
C GLU A 211 -2.41 10.70 30.14
N LEU A 212 -3.63 10.90 29.62
CA LEU A 212 -3.84 11.22 28.21
C LEU A 212 -3.23 12.57 27.82
N ASN A 213 -3.31 13.57 28.69
CA ASN A 213 -2.68 14.87 28.47
C ASN A 213 -1.16 14.78 28.53
N LYS A 214 -0.60 14.03 29.50
CA LYS A 214 0.85 13.79 29.59
C LYS A 214 1.37 13.10 28.34
N GLN A 215 0.69 12.03 27.90
CA GLN A 215 1.06 11.30 26.68
C GLN A 215 0.92 12.17 25.41
N LEU A 216 -0.08 13.06 25.36
CA LEU A 216 -0.22 14.02 24.27
C LEU A 216 0.98 14.98 24.21
N GLU A 217 1.45 15.45 25.35
CA GLU A 217 2.56 16.39 25.42
C GLU A 217 3.89 15.74 25.08
N GLU A 218 4.13 14.51 25.55
CA GLU A 218 5.26 13.68 25.12
C GLU A 218 5.29 13.53 23.59
N LEU A 219 4.17 13.13 22.96
CA LEU A 219 4.09 12.98 21.50
C LEU A 219 4.29 14.31 20.75
N LYS A 220 3.86 15.45 21.30
CA LYS A 220 4.11 16.77 20.70
C LYS A 220 5.59 17.15 20.78
N THR A 221 6.25 16.88 21.91
CA THR A 221 7.69 17.14 22.06
C THR A 221 8.51 16.28 21.09
N GLU A 222 8.15 15.00 20.93
CA GLU A 222 8.75 14.12 19.94
C GLU A 222 8.55 14.65 18.51
N LEU A 223 7.33 15.08 18.17
CA LEU A 223 7.04 15.68 16.86
C LEU A 223 7.86 16.95 16.61
N TRP A 224 8.04 17.79 17.63
CA TRP A 224 8.83 19.01 17.54
C TRP A 224 10.30 18.68 17.28
N GLN A 225 10.90 17.75 18.05
CA GLN A 225 12.28 17.28 17.83
C GLN A 225 12.47 16.70 16.42
N LEU A 226 11.54 15.87 15.96
CA LEU A 226 11.58 15.30 14.60
C LEU A 226 11.47 16.37 13.51
N ARG A 227 10.77 17.48 13.76
CA ARG A 227 10.68 18.61 12.83
C ARG A 227 11.94 19.46 12.81
N VAL A 228 12.53 19.75 13.97
CA VAL A 228 13.82 20.48 14.06
C VAL A 228 14.90 19.70 13.32
N ASN A 229 14.99 18.38 13.57
CA ASN A 229 15.93 17.48 12.90
C ASN A 229 15.73 17.36 11.37
N LYS A 230 14.53 17.65 10.87
CA LYS A 230 14.25 17.70 9.43
C LYS A 230 14.87 18.94 8.78
N VAL A 231 14.92 20.06 9.50
CA VAL A 231 15.46 21.33 9.02
C VAL A 231 16.98 21.37 9.15
N SER A 232 17.53 20.77 10.22
CA SER A 232 18.98 20.74 10.48
C SER A 232 19.72 19.60 9.78
N SER A 233 19.03 18.62 9.19
CA SER A 233 19.69 17.49 8.52
C SER A 233 18.88 16.97 7.33
N SER A 234 19.52 16.85 6.17
CA SER A 234 19.01 16.33 4.90
C SER A 234 18.73 14.80 4.90
N ASN A 235 18.30 14.24 6.02
CA ASN A 235 18.03 12.81 6.18
C ASN A 235 16.57 12.47 5.83
N ALA A 236 16.32 12.03 4.60
CA ALA A 236 15.00 11.64 4.08
C ALA A 236 14.33 10.47 4.84
N SER A 237 15.10 9.67 5.59
CA SER A 237 14.64 8.50 6.36
C SER A 237 13.75 8.84 7.57
N LYS A 238 13.70 10.10 8.03
CA LYS A 238 12.91 10.53 9.21
C LYS A 238 11.49 11.03 8.86
N LEU A 239 11.17 11.25 7.59
CA LEU A 239 9.83 11.70 7.14
C LEU A 239 8.68 10.74 7.47
N PRO A 240 8.83 9.41 7.38
CA PRO A 240 7.77 8.47 7.74
C PRO A 240 7.38 8.51 9.22
N LYS A 241 8.36 8.72 10.12
CA LYS A 241 8.12 8.83 11.58
C LYS A 241 7.25 10.05 11.91
N ILE A 242 7.47 11.19 11.24
CA ILE A 242 6.64 12.40 11.38
C ILE A 242 5.16 12.11 11.05
N LYS A 243 4.89 11.35 9.97
CA LYS A 243 3.51 10.98 9.60
C LYS A 243 2.87 10.06 10.66
N LEU A 244 3.63 9.15 11.27
CA LEU A 244 3.15 8.25 12.32
C LEU A 244 2.82 9.02 13.60
N VAL A 245 3.75 9.83 14.12
CA VAL A 245 3.54 10.63 15.35
C VAL A 245 2.34 11.58 15.19
N ARG A 246 2.15 12.20 14.01
CA ARG A 246 0.95 13.02 13.74
C ARG A 246 -0.36 12.23 13.82
N LYS A 247 -0.36 10.97 13.35
CA LYS A 247 -1.53 10.08 13.47
C LYS A 247 -1.78 9.69 14.92
N ASP A 248 -0.74 9.46 15.72
CA ASP A 248 -0.87 9.11 17.14
C ASP A 248 -1.38 10.29 17.97
N ILE A 249 -0.90 11.51 17.74
CA ILE A 249 -1.47 12.74 18.32
C ILE A 249 -2.97 12.85 17.99
N ALA A 250 -3.34 12.63 16.73
CA ALA A 250 -4.73 12.68 16.31
C ALA A 250 -5.60 11.61 17.01
N ARG A 251 -5.06 10.40 17.25
CA ARG A 251 -5.74 9.34 18.01
C ARG A 251 -5.99 9.76 19.46
N VAL A 252 -4.98 10.28 20.16
CA VAL A 252 -5.10 10.75 21.55
C VAL A 252 -6.12 11.88 21.66
N LEU A 253 -6.02 12.90 20.80
CA LEU A 253 -6.99 14.01 20.75
C LEU A 253 -8.42 13.53 20.48
N THR A 254 -8.58 12.50 19.63
CA THR A 254 -9.88 11.92 19.33
C THR A 254 -10.47 11.24 20.57
N VAL A 255 -9.68 10.48 21.33
CA VAL A 255 -10.12 9.84 22.57
C VAL A 255 -10.47 10.88 23.64
N ILE A 256 -9.66 11.92 23.81
CA ILE A 256 -9.95 13.05 24.72
C ILE A 256 -11.29 13.70 24.34
N ASN A 257 -11.52 13.97 23.06
CA ASN A 257 -12.75 14.57 22.58
C ASN A 257 -13.97 13.63 22.77
N GLN A 258 -13.78 12.32 22.57
CA GLN A 258 -14.82 11.32 22.84
C GLN A 258 -15.20 11.30 24.33
N LYS A 259 -14.22 11.25 25.24
CA LYS A 259 -14.46 11.30 26.70
C LYS A 259 -15.17 12.59 27.11
N ARG A 260 -14.70 13.74 26.62
CA ARG A 260 -15.35 15.05 26.85
C ARG A 260 -16.80 15.07 26.37
N LYS A 261 -17.08 14.57 25.17
CA LYS A 261 -18.44 14.51 24.63
C LYS A 261 -19.33 13.52 25.38
N ALA A 262 -18.78 12.40 25.87
CA ALA A 262 -19.52 11.45 26.68
C ALA A 262 -19.95 12.06 28.03
N ALA A 263 -19.01 12.68 28.76
CA ALA A 263 -19.30 13.39 30.00
C ALA A 263 -20.34 14.50 29.80
N ASN A 264 -20.20 15.31 28.76
CA ASN A 264 -21.20 16.34 28.44
C ASN A 264 -22.57 15.74 28.09
N ARG A 265 -22.63 14.58 27.41
CA ARG A 265 -23.90 13.92 27.10
C ARG A 265 -24.63 13.44 28.34
N GLU A 266 -23.91 12.96 29.35
CA GLU A 266 -24.47 12.58 30.63
C GLU A 266 -25.00 13.81 31.38
N GLN A 267 -24.19 14.87 31.45
CA GLN A 267 -24.59 16.14 32.07
C GLN A 267 -25.86 16.73 31.45
N PHE A 268 -25.95 16.75 30.12
CA PHE A 268 -27.10 17.32 29.39
C PHE A 268 -28.24 16.31 29.13
N LYS A 269 -28.23 15.12 29.74
CA LYS A 269 -29.23 14.07 29.48
C LYS A 269 -30.62 14.45 30.02
N SER A 270 -30.68 15.16 31.13
CA SER A 270 -31.92 15.61 31.79
C SER A 270 -32.46 16.94 31.27
N TYR A 271 -31.68 17.68 30.48
CA TYR A 271 -32.05 19.01 30.01
C TYR A 271 -32.98 18.93 28.79
N LYS A 272 -33.96 19.84 28.74
CA LYS A 272 -34.90 19.97 27.60
C LYS A 272 -34.22 20.22 26.26
N HIS A 273 -33.09 20.94 26.25
CA HIS A 273 -32.36 21.30 25.04
C HIS A 273 -30.91 20.82 25.09
N MET A 274 -30.50 20.06 24.07
CA MET A 274 -29.14 19.58 23.91
C MET A 274 -28.28 20.58 23.10
N PRO A 275 -27.04 20.87 23.53
CA PRO A 275 -26.08 21.68 22.77
C PRO A 275 -25.87 21.16 21.35
N LEU A 276 -25.65 22.06 20.39
CA LEU A 276 -25.53 21.73 18.95
C LEU A 276 -24.46 20.67 18.68
N ASP A 277 -23.31 20.74 19.35
CA ASP A 277 -22.16 19.84 19.15
C ASP A 277 -22.38 18.39 19.59
N LEU A 278 -23.37 18.16 20.48
CA LEU A 278 -23.69 16.85 21.02
C LEU A 278 -24.80 16.14 20.22
N ARG A 279 -25.57 16.89 19.42
CA ARG A 279 -26.66 16.37 18.58
C ARG A 279 -26.10 15.39 17.54
N LYS A 280 -26.83 14.30 17.28
CA LYS A 280 -26.49 13.36 16.21
C LYS A 280 -26.52 14.08 14.86
N LYS A 281 -25.42 14.08 14.10
CA LYS A 281 -25.38 14.60 12.74
C LYS A 281 -26.26 13.71 11.85
N ARG A 282 -27.43 14.22 11.47
CA ARG A 282 -28.38 13.58 10.54
C ARG A 282 -28.42 14.36 9.24
N THR A 283 -28.48 13.66 8.11
CA THR A 283 -28.69 14.30 6.81
C THR A 283 -30.03 15.06 6.80
N ARG A 284 -30.14 16.09 5.95
CA ARG A 284 -31.39 16.86 5.81
C ARG A 284 -32.57 15.95 5.49
N ALA A 285 -32.37 14.94 4.65
CA ALA A 285 -33.36 13.91 4.32
C ALA A 285 -33.84 13.14 5.57
N ILE A 286 -32.93 12.68 6.43
CA ILE A 286 -33.29 11.97 7.66
C ILE A 286 -34.02 12.90 8.65
N ARG A 287 -33.62 14.18 8.74
CA ARG A 287 -34.32 15.16 9.60
C ARG A 287 -35.74 15.47 9.13
N ARG A 288 -35.99 15.40 7.82
CA ARG A 288 -37.30 15.67 7.21
C ARG A 288 -38.15 14.41 6.99
N ARG A 289 -37.59 13.23 7.22
CA ARG A 289 -38.33 11.97 7.07
C ARG A 289 -39.47 11.93 8.10
N LEU A 290 -40.68 11.71 7.60
CA LEU A 290 -41.84 11.47 8.45
C LEU A 290 -41.60 10.22 9.32
N PRO A 291 -42.01 10.23 10.60
CA PRO A 291 -42.00 9.03 11.42
C PRO A 291 -42.76 7.89 10.74
N LEU A 292 -42.35 6.64 10.98
CA LEU A 292 -42.86 5.44 10.29
C LEU A 292 -44.40 5.34 10.35
N LYS A 293 -45.00 5.73 11.49
CA LYS A 293 -46.46 5.84 11.70
C LYS A 293 -47.16 6.74 10.67
N TYR A 294 -46.51 7.82 10.25
CA TYR A 294 -47.07 8.80 9.30
C TYR A 294 -46.61 8.57 7.86
N ALA A 295 -45.57 7.76 7.65
CA ALA A 295 -45.03 7.48 6.31
C ALA A 295 -46.05 6.77 5.41
N LEU A 296 -46.94 5.97 6.00
CA LEU A 296 -48.03 5.26 5.31
C LEU A 296 -49.40 5.94 5.45
N ALA A 297 -49.49 7.01 6.25
CA ALA A 297 -50.74 7.69 6.50
C ALA A 297 -51.12 8.55 5.27
N LYS A 298 -52.26 8.24 4.66
CA LYS A 298 -52.82 9.04 3.56
C LYS A 298 -53.67 10.18 4.10
N THR A 299 -53.44 11.38 3.57
CA THR A 299 -54.29 12.54 3.88
C THR A 299 -55.71 12.35 3.34
N GLU A 300 -56.71 12.98 3.97
CA GLU A 300 -58.11 13.06 3.48
C GLU A 300 -58.18 13.41 1.98
N ARG A 301 -57.41 14.42 1.56
CA ARG A 301 -57.33 14.85 0.16
C ARG A 301 -56.82 13.74 -0.76
N GLN A 302 -55.81 12.99 -0.32
CA GLN A 302 -55.23 11.89 -1.09
C GLN A 302 -56.19 10.70 -1.17
N LYS A 303 -56.89 10.36 -0.07
CA LYS A 303 -57.96 9.36 -0.08
C LYS A 303 -59.08 9.72 -1.05
N LYS A 304 -59.54 10.99 -1.05
CA LYS A 304 -60.55 11.48 -1.99
C LYS A 304 -60.07 11.38 -3.43
N ARG A 305 -58.82 11.78 -3.71
CA ARG A 305 -58.24 11.68 -5.06
C ARG A 305 -58.16 10.24 -5.57
N GLU A 306 -57.69 9.32 -4.74
CA GLU A 306 -57.62 7.89 -5.10
C GLU A 306 -59.01 7.28 -5.34
N LYS A 307 -60.02 7.72 -4.57
CA LYS A 307 -61.41 7.28 -4.73
C LYS A 307 -62.03 7.77 -6.06
N HIS A 308 -61.80 9.03 -6.43
CA HIS A 308 -62.41 9.62 -7.62
C HIS A 308 -61.60 9.37 -8.90
N TYR A 309 -60.28 9.20 -8.78
CA TYR A 309 -59.35 9.02 -9.90
C TYR A 309 -58.42 7.82 -9.64
N PRO A 310 -58.94 6.59 -9.64
CA PRO A 310 -58.12 5.40 -9.49
C PRO A 310 -57.16 5.26 -10.68
N GLN A 311 -55.94 4.78 -10.42
CA GLN A 311 -54.93 4.58 -11.45
C GLN A 311 -55.40 3.48 -12.42
N ARG A 312 -55.69 3.87 -13.67
CA ARG A 312 -56.07 2.92 -14.71
C ARG A 312 -54.81 2.21 -15.20
N LYS A 313 -54.70 0.91 -14.93
CA LYS A 313 -53.67 0.05 -15.50
C LYS A 313 -54.17 -0.43 -16.86
N PHE A 314 -53.54 0.03 -17.93
CA PHE A 314 -53.80 -0.47 -19.28
C PHE A 314 -52.81 -1.60 -19.57
N ALA A 315 -53.32 -2.73 -20.07
CA ALA A 315 -52.45 -3.76 -20.64
C ALA A 315 -52.02 -3.29 -22.03
N VAL A 316 -50.76 -2.93 -22.19
CA VAL A 316 -50.17 -2.71 -23.52
C VAL A 316 -49.84 -4.10 -24.07
N LYS A 317 -50.41 -4.48 -25.22
CA LYS A 317 -49.97 -5.68 -25.94
C LYS A 317 -48.52 -5.43 -26.37
N LEU A 318 -47.60 -6.27 -25.90
CA LEU A 318 -46.23 -6.29 -26.38
C LEU A 318 -46.27 -6.73 -27.85
N ASN A 319 -45.84 -5.87 -28.76
CA ASN A 319 -45.55 -6.23 -30.15
C ASN A 319 -44.11 -6.74 -30.24
#